data_AF-A0A5R2N6T0-F1
#
_entry.id   AF-A0A5R2N6T0-F1
#
_cell.length_a   1.000
_cell.length_b   1.000
_cell.length_c   1.000
_cell.angle_alpha   90.00
_cell.angle_beta   90.00
_cell.angle_gamma   90.00
#
_symmetry.space_group_name_H-M   'P 1'
#
loop_
_entity.id
_entity.type
_entity.pdbx_description
1 polymer ?
#
loop_
_entity_poly.entity_id
_entity_poly.type
_entity_poly.pdbx_seq_one_letter_code
_entity_poly.pdbx_strand_id
1 'polypeptide(L)'
;VGHHRAAPKIHNGTGSFNLMGVLDINEAGFGTSHVFTKREIETFARAFRTALARHSGLLDRREAAGKIRQCHGDLHLRNICLFDGEPRLFDCIEFNDQIASIDVLYDLAFLLMDLWHRRFPELANLVMNRYLDEADDEDGFVLLPFFMAVRAAVRAHVTATQVEEGSADSGKLTAEARSYFELARTFLQQTPPRPVAIGALSGSGKKTIAEALAAH
;
A
#
# COMPACT_ATOMS: atom_id res chain seq x y z
N VAL A 1 -12.64 7.16 -3.74
CA VAL A 1 -12.63 7.64 -5.14
C VAL A 1 -12.78 9.16 -5.26
N GLY A 2 -13.81 9.79 -4.65
CA GLY A 2 -14.02 11.24 -4.73
C GLY A 2 -12.79 12.09 -4.38
N HIS A 3 -12.13 11.78 -3.26
CA HIS A 3 -10.87 12.42 -2.83
C HIS A 3 -9.79 12.40 -3.94
N HIS A 4 -9.43 11.22 -4.44
CA HIS A 4 -8.44 11.08 -5.51
C HIS A 4 -8.86 11.75 -6.83
N ARG A 5 -10.16 11.74 -7.19
CA ARG A 5 -10.65 12.39 -8.41
C ARG A 5 -10.52 13.91 -8.35
N ALA A 6 -10.76 14.50 -7.19
CA ALA A 6 -10.65 15.93 -6.96
C ALA A 6 -9.18 16.39 -6.81
N ALA A 7 -8.28 15.50 -6.40
CA ALA A 7 -6.86 15.81 -6.24
C ALA A 7 -6.20 16.26 -7.57
N PRO A 8 -5.39 17.33 -7.55
CA PRO A 8 -4.62 17.79 -8.71
C PRO A 8 -3.72 16.71 -9.28
N LYS A 9 -3.64 16.63 -10.61
CA LYS A 9 -2.68 15.75 -11.31
C LYS A 9 -1.29 16.37 -11.25
N ILE A 10 -0.29 15.53 -10.99
CA ILE A 10 1.11 15.95 -10.90
C ILE A 10 1.91 15.19 -11.95
N HIS A 11 2.71 15.93 -12.72
CA HIS A 11 3.62 15.40 -13.72
C HIS A 11 5.03 15.87 -13.39
N ASN A 12 5.77 15.04 -12.65
CA ASN A 12 7.12 15.35 -12.20
C ASN A 12 7.98 14.09 -12.21
N GLY A 13 8.48 13.72 -13.37
CA GLY A 13 9.25 12.49 -13.58
C GLY A 13 8.39 11.33 -14.07
N THR A 14 8.80 10.10 -13.74
CA THR A 14 8.07 8.88 -14.10
C THR A 14 7.57 8.15 -12.86
N GLY A 15 6.51 7.35 -13.00
CA GLY A 15 5.97 6.60 -11.85
C GLY A 15 7.00 5.64 -11.25
N SER A 16 7.83 5.01 -12.07
CA SER A 16 8.91 4.14 -11.59
C SER A 16 10.01 4.91 -10.86
N PHE A 17 10.37 6.11 -11.32
CA PHE A 17 11.36 6.96 -10.66
C PHE A 17 10.87 7.40 -9.27
N ASN A 18 9.60 7.80 -9.16
CA ASN A 18 9.03 8.22 -7.88
C ASN A 18 9.04 7.07 -6.86
N LEU A 19 8.65 5.86 -7.28
CA LEU A 19 8.71 4.68 -6.41
C LEU A 19 10.15 4.27 -6.07
N MET A 20 11.10 4.47 -6.98
CA MET A 20 12.52 4.22 -6.70
C MET A 20 13.03 5.09 -5.54
N GLY A 21 12.68 6.38 -5.54
CA GLY A 21 13.04 7.29 -4.44
C GLY A 21 12.46 6.86 -3.10
N VAL A 22 11.21 6.36 -3.08
CA VAL A 22 10.61 5.78 -1.86
C VAL A 22 11.40 4.56 -1.38
N LEU A 23 11.81 3.67 -2.29
CA LEU A 23 12.61 2.50 -1.91
C LEU A 23 13.98 2.88 -1.36
N ASP A 24 14.63 3.92 -1.92
CA ASP A 24 15.90 4.44 -1.41
C ASP A 24 15.75 4.96 0.03
N ILE A 25 14.68 5.72 0.29
CA ILE A 25 14.37 6.23 1.65
C ILE A 25 14.10 5.08 2.61
N ASN A 26 13.30 4.09 2.19
CA ASN A 26 13.00 2.93 3.03
C ASN A 26 14.28 2.16 3.39
N GLU A 27 15.14 1.88 2.41
CA GLU A 27 16.40 1.18 2.59
C GLU A 27 17.33 1.93 3.57
N ALA A 28 17.45 3.25 3.41
CA ALA A 28 18.19 4.08 4.35
C ALA A 28 17.58 4.05 5.76
N GLY A 29 16.25 4.14 5.87
CA GLY A 29 15.53 4.11 7.15
C GLY A 29 15.67 2.78 7.89
N PHE A 30 15.73 1.64 7.18
CA PHE A 30 16.04 0.37 7.83
C PHE A 30 17.46 0.34 8.42
N GLY A 31 18.41 1.02 7.78
CA GLY A 31 19.81 1.08 8.22
C GLY A 31 20.03 1.90 9.49
N THR A 32 19.05 2.69 9.93
CA THR A 32 19.18 3.51 11.14
C THR A 32 18.79 2.78 12.43
N SER A 33 18.29 1.55 12.36
CA SER A 33 17.82 0.79 13.52
C SER A 33 18.53 -0.56 13.69
N HIS A 34 18.66 -1.00 14.94
CA HIS A 34 19.18 -2.32 15.30
C HIS A 34 18.16 -3.46 15.16
N VAL A 35 16.89 -3.13 14.88
CA VAL A 35 15.79 -4.11 14.78
C VAL A 35 16.02 -5.13 13.66
N PHE A 36 16.69 -4.74 12.58
CA PHE A 36 16.91 -5.57 11.39
C PHE A 36 18.41 -5.78 11.12
N THR A 37 18.79 -6.99 10.70
CA THR A 37 20.18 -7.27 10.33
C THR A 37 20.50 -6.75 8.94
N LYS A 38 21.77 -6.40 8.69
CA LYS A 38 22.24 -5.95 7.36
C LYS A 38 21.84 -6.92 6.24
N ARG A 39 21.96 -8.24 6.48
CA ARG A 39 21.59 -9.27 5.50
C ARG A 39 20.09 -9.28 5.18
N GLU A 40 19.24 -9.05 6.18
CA GLU A 40 17.79 -8.93 5.97
C GLU A 40 17.48 -7.71 5.10
N ILE A 41 18.09 -6.56 5.40
CA ILE A 41 17.92 -5.31 4.64
C ILE A 41 18.35 -5.51 3.19
N GLU A 42 19.54 -6.06 2.94
CA GLU A 42 20.06 -6.31 1.58
C GLU A 42 19.16 -7.27 0.78
N THR A 43 18.65 -8.32 1.43
CA THR A 43 17.76 -9.30 0.78
C THR A 43 16.43 -8.64 0.43
N PHE A 44 15.89 -7.85 1.35
CA PHE A 44 14.62 -7.16 1.21
C PHE A 44 14.66 -6.05 0.16
N ALA A 45 15.71 -5.22 0.18
CA ALA A 45 15.96 -4.21 -0.84
C ALA A 45 16.06 -4.83 -2.23
N ARG A 46 16.81 -5.93 -2.39
CA ARG A 46 16.92 -6.65 -3.67
C ARG A 46 15.56 -7.12 -4.18
N ALA A 47 14.71 -7.68 -3.30
CA ALA A 47 13.37 -8.13 -3.68
C ALA A 47 12.49 -6.97 -4.19
N PHE A 48 12.56 -5.80 -3.54
CA PHE A 48 11.87 -4.60 -4.01
C PHE A 48 12.41 -4.09 -5.35
N ARG A 49 13.74 -4.06 -5.55
CA ARG A 49 14.32 -3.63 -6.84
C ARG A 49 13.89 -4.55 -7.98
N THR A 50 13.85 -5.87 -7.74
CA THR A 50 13.34 -6.83 -8.72
C THR A 50 11.86 -6.59 -9.03
N ALA A 51 11.02 -6.34 -8.01
CA ALA A 51 9.61 -6.03 -8.21
C ALA A 51 9.40 -4.70 -8.93
N LEU A 52 10.15 -3.65 -8.60
CA LEU A 52 10.12 -2.35 -9.27
C LEU A 52 10.48 -2.50 -10.76
N ALA A 53 11.57 -3.20 -11.07
CA ALA A 53 11.99 -3.42 -12.46
C ALA A 53 10.92 -4.15 -13.28
N ARG A 54 10.20 -5.10 -12.67
CA ARG A 54 9.07 -5.80 -13.31
C ARG A 54 7.87 -4.87 -13.59
N HIS A 55 7.64 -3.88 -12.74
CA HIS A 55 6.46 -3.02 -12.80
C HIS A 55 6.71 -1.64 -13.42
N SER A 56 7.96 -1.28 -13.71
CA SER A 56 8.38 0.06 -14.16
C SER A 56 7.54 0.60 -15.32
N GLY A 57 7.40 -0.19 -16.40
CA GLY A 57 6.63 0.23 -17.57
C GLY A 57 5.15 0.49 -17.29
N LEU A 58 4.53 -0.22 -16.32
CA LEU A 58 3.15 0.07 -15.93
C LEU A 58 3.07 1.31 -15.04
N LEU A 59 4.01 1.48 -14.11
CA LEU A 59 4.09 2.68 -13.27
C LEU A 59 4.24 3.94 -14.12
N ASP A 60 5.07 3.89 -15.16
CA ASP A 60 5.30 5.02 -16.07
C ASP A 60 4.05 5.32 -16.93
N ARG A 61 3.33 4.28 -17.38
CA ARG A 61 2.04 4.48 -18.07
C ARG A 61 0.99 5.13 -17.17
N ARG A 62 0.99 4.80 -15.87
CA ARG A 62 0.06 5.37 -14.90
C ARG A 62 0.34 6.85 -14.65
N GLU A 63 1.62 7.23 -14.59
CA GLU A 63 2.02 8.64 -14.56
C GLU A 63 1.48 9.38 -15.79
N ALA A 64 1.74 8.87 -17.00
CA ALA A 64 1.26 9.48 -18.24
C ALA A 64 -0.27 9.57 -18.31
N ALA A 65 -0.99 8.63 -17.68
CA ALA A 65 -2.45 8.64 -17.56
C ALA A 65 -2.99 9.60 -16.48
N GLY A 66 -2.12 10.33 -15.77
CA GLY A 66 -2.51 11.27 -14.72
C GLY A 66 -3.04 10.57 -13.46
N LYS A 67 -2.53 9.37 -13.17
CA LYS A 67 -2.80 8.63 -11.92
C LYS A 67 -1.89 9.07 -10.78
N ILE A 68 -0.82 9.81 -11.05
CA ILE A 68 -0.04 10.51 -10.01
C ILE A 68 -0.72 11.85 -9.70
N ARG A 69 -1.05 12.04 -8.43
CA ARG A 69 -1.81 13.17 -7.94
C ARG A 69 -1.33 13.60 -6.56
N GLN A 70 -1.68 14.80 -6.15
CA GLN A 70 -1.47 15.28 -4.78
C GLN A 70 -2.49 14.59 -3.84
N CYS A 71 -2.18 13.36 -3.45
CA CYS A 71 -3.04 12.48 -2.65
C CYS A 71 -2.83 12.72 -1.14
N HIS A 72 -3.41 11.85 -0.30
CA HIS A 72 -3.28 11.98 1.15
C HIS A 72 -1.84 11.77 1.65
N GLY A 73 -1.11 10.84 1.02
CA GLY A 73 0.27 10.51 1.37
C GLY A 73 0.40 9.53 2.55
N ASP A 74 -0.54 9.60 3.50
CA ASP A 74 -0.60 8.79 4.74
C ASP A 74 -2.00 8.19 5.01
N LEU A 75 -2.65 7.65 3.98
CA LEU A 75 -4.03 7.16 4.05
C LEU A 75 -4.14 5.80 4.79
N HIS A 76 -3.95 5.77 6.11
CA HIS A 76 -4.14 4.57 6.93
C HIS A 76 -5.27 4.75 7.97
N LEU A 77 -5.71 3.68 8.66
CA LEU A 77 -6.90 3.74 9.52
C LEU A 77 -6.79 4.74 10.68
N ARG A 78 -5.58 5.07 11.15
CA ARG A 78 -5.42 6.10 12.18
C ARG A 78 -5.70 7.53 11.68
N ASN A 79 -5.81 7.72 10.36
CA ASN A 79 -6.08 8.99 9.68
C ASN A 79 -7.48 9.00 9.04
N ILE A 80 -8.35 8.12 9.54
CA ILE A 80 -9.76 8.02 9.15
C ILE A 80 -10.60 8.04 10.43
N CYS A 81 -11.52 8.99 10.52
CA CYS A 81 -12.47 9.07 11.62
C CYS A 81 -13.90 9.04 11.10
N LEU A 82 -14.85 8.71 11.98
CA LEU A 82 -16.26 8.92 11.71
C LEU A 82 -16.65 10.30 12.23
N PHE A 83 -17.17 11.14 11.35
CA PHE A 83 -17.70 12.45 11.68
C PHE A 83 -19.09 12.58 11.05
N ASP A 84 -20.09 12.83 11.88
CA ASP A 84 -21.51 12.82 11.50
C ASP A 84 -21.96 11.53 10.79
N GLY A 85 -21.43 10.39 11.23
CA GLY A 85 -21.76 9.07 10.66
C GLY A 85 -21.04 8.74 9.34
N GLU A 86 -20.25 9.67 8.80
CA GLU A 86 -19.53 9.50 7.54
C GLU A 86 -18.01 9.39 7.78
N PRO A 87 -17.30 8.53 7.03
CA PRO A 87 -15.84 8.49 7.09
C PRO A 87 -15.23 9.79 6.56
N ARG A 88 -14.36 10.40 7.36
CA ARG A 88 -13.55 11.57 7.01
C ARG A 88 -12.08 11.24 7.10
N LEU A 89 -11.34 11.71 6.10
CA LEU A 89 -9.88 11.67 6.08
C LEU A 89 -9.35 12.90 6.82
N PHE A 90 -8.28 12.75 7.59
CA PHE A 90 -7.62 13.85 8.29
C PHE A 90 -6.12 13.58 8.38
N ASP A 91 -5.33 14.60 8.74
CA ASP A 91 -3.86 14.51 8.82
C ASP A 91 -3.21 14.15 7.46
N CYS A 92 -3.69 14.80 6.41
CA CYS A 92 -3.09 14.71 5.08
C CYS A 92 -1.70 15.35 5.07
N ILE A 93 -0.77 14.78 4.30
CA ILE A 93 0.54 15.39 4.10
C ILE A 93 0.37 16.58 3.14
N GLU A 94 0.28 17.79 3.69
CA GLU A 94 0.03 19.01 2.90
C GLU A 94 1.30 19.77 2.50
N PHE A 95 2.43 19.52 3.19
CA PHE A 95 3.63 20.37 3.09
C PHE A 95 4.85 19.67 2.48
N ASN A 96 4.73 18.39 2.14
CA ASN A 96 5.79 17.65 1.47
C ASN A 96 5.29 17.12 0.13
N ASP A 97 5.44 17.95 -0.91
CA ASP A 97 5.00 17.65 -2.26
C ASP A 97 5.59 16.34 -2.80
N GLN A 98 6.78 15.94 -2.36
CA GLN A 98 7.40 14.68 -2.81
C GLN A 98 6.69 13.45 -2.24
N ILE A 99 6.14 13.54 -1.02
CA ILE A 99 5.42 12.43 -0.37
C ILE A 99 3.93 12.47 -0.73
N ALA A 100 3.38 13.65 -0.99
CA ALA A 100 1.98 13.82 -1.39
C ALA A 100 1.74 13.55 -2.89
N SER A 101 2.76 13.74 -3.76
CA SER A 101 2.65 13.51 -5.21
C SER A 101 2.87 12.03 -5.55
N ILE A 102 1.81 11.23 -5.40
CA ILE A 102 1.88 9.77 -5.51
C ILE A 102 0.76 9.20 -6.37
N ASP A 103 0.93 7.94 -6.77
CA ASP A 103 -0.11 7.18 -7.47
C ASP A 103 -1.33 6.99 -6.56
N VAL A 104 -2.54 7.22 -7.09
CA VAL A 104 -3.79 7.05 -6.35
C VAL A 104 -4.00 5.64 -5.77
N LEU A 105 -3.48 4.60 -6.43
CA LEU A 105 -3.52 3.24 -5.90
C LEU A 105 -2.43 3.01 -4.86
N TYR A 106 -1.30 3.73 -4.93
CA TYR A 106 -0.27 3.70 -3.89
C TYR A 106 -0.72 4.41 -2.61
N ASP A 107 -1.56 5.45 -2.72
CA ASP A 107 -2.24 6.06 -1.57
C ASP A 107 -3.27 5.10 -0.96
N LEU A 108 -4.17 4.54 -1.78
CA LEU A 108 -5.16 3.56 -1.33
C LEU A 108 -4.53 2.30 -0.69
N ALA A 109 -3.41 1.83 -1.24
CA ALA A 109 -2.71 0.65 -0.75
C ALA A 109 -2.27 0.79 0.72
N PHE A 110 -2.15 2.02 1.24
CA PHE A 110 -1.80 2.21 2.64
C PHE A 110 -2.94 1.74 3.56
N LEU A 111 -4.19 2.12 3.24
CA LEU A 111 -5.38 1.67 3.96
C LEU A 111 -5.53 0.14 3.86
N LEU A 112 -5.35 -0.39 2.66
CA LEU A 112 -5.49 -1.83 2.42
C LEU A 112 -4.44 -2.62 3.19
N MET A 113 -3.19 -2.17 3.19
CA MET A 113 -2.10 -2.77 3.95
C MET A 113 -2.39 -2.75 5.46
N ASP A 114 -2.89 -1.64 6.00
CA ASP A 114 -3.23 -1.51 7.43
C ASP A 114 -4.39 -2.45 7.84
N LEU A 115 -5.41 -2.60 6.98
CA LEU A 115 -6.47 -3.60 7.16
C LEU A 115 -5.92 -5.04 7.18
N TRP A 116 -4.99 -5.37 6.28
CA TRP A 116 -4.33 -6.68 6.27
C TRP A 116 -3.49 -6.92 7.52
N HIS A 117 -2.71 -5.93 7.96
CA HIS A 117 -1.91 -6.00 9.19
C HIS A 117 -2.78 -6.27 10.41
N ARG A 118 -3.96 -5.63 10.46
CA ARG A 118 -4.98 -5.81 11.50
C ARG A 118 -5.84 -7.06 11.35
N ARG A 119 -5.53 -7.94 10.40
CA ARG A 119 -6.22 -9.23 10.17
C ARG A 119 -7.65 -9.09 9.64
N PHE A 120 -7.93 -8.06 8.86
CA PHE A 120 -9.20 -7.85 8.15
C PHE A 120 -9.04 -7.83 6.60
N PRO A 121 -8.47 -8.89 5.98
CA PRO A 121 -8.28 -8.95 4.53
C PRO A 121 -9.60 -8.86 3.75
N GLU A 122 -10.71 -9.34 4.31
CA GLU A 122 -12.05 -9.25 3.72
C GLU A 122 -12.53 -7.80 3.60
N LEU A 123 -12.22 -6.94 4.58
CA LEU A 123 -12.53 -5.52 4.51
C LEU A 123 -11.63 -4.79 3.52
N ALA A 124 -10.36 -5.18 3.41
CA ALA A 124 -9.48 -4.66 2.36
C ALA A 124 -10.01 -5.01 0.96
N ASN A 125 -10.44 -6.26 0.76
CA ASN A 125 -11.06 -6.71 -0.49
C ASN A 125 -12.34 -5.92 -0.79
N LEU A 126 -13.20 -5.70 0.21
CA LEU A 126 -14.41 -4.89 0.04
C LEU A 126 -14.08 -3.45 -0.38
N VAL A 127 -13.13 -2.79 0.30
CA VAL A 127 -12.70 -1.43 -0.05
C VAL A 127 -12.16 -1.38 -1.48
N MET A 128 -11.31 -2.35 -1.87
CA MET A 128 -10.71 -2.37 -3.20
C MET A 128 -11.74 -2.59 -4.30
N ASN A 129 -12.66 -3.54 -4.11
CA ASN A 129 -13.73 -3.80 -5.09
C ASN A 129 -14.61 -2.56 -5.28
N ARG A 130 -15.03 -1.92 -4.17
CA ARG A 130 -15.80 -0.67 -4.23
C ARG A 130 -15.04 0.48 -4.87
N TYR A 131 -13.73 0.53 -4.68
CA TYR A 131 -12.90 1.52 -5.33
C TYR A 131 -12.84 1.30 -6.83
N LEU A 132 -12.61 0.08 -7.31
CA LEU A 132 -12.55 -0.25 -8.73
C LEU A 132 -13.89 -0.05 -9.45
N ASP A 133 -15.00 -0.51 -8.85
CA ASP A 133 -16.37 -0.34 -9.35
C ASP A 133 -16.64 1.13 -9.75
N GLU A 134 -16.06 2.07 -9.00
CA GLU A 134 -16.23 3.49 -9.18
C GLU A 134 -15.09 4.14 -9.98
N ALA A 135 -13.85 3.66 -9.90
CA ALA A 135 -12.66 4.35 -10.40
C ALA A 135 -12.24 4.00 -11.82
N ASP A 136 -12.66 2.84 -12.36
CA ASP A 136 -12.24 2.33 -13.68
C ASP A 136 -10.70 2.33 -13.81
N ASP A 137 -10.03 1.53 -12.95
CA ASP A 137 -8.56 1.47 -12.80
C ASP A 137 -8.05 0.03 -12.62
N GLU A 138 -8.74 -0.94 -13.22
CA GLU A 138 -8.51 -2.38 -13.12
C GLU A 138 -7.12 -2.78 -13.63
N ASP A 139 -6.61 -2.09 -14.66
CA ASP A 139 -5.26 -2.31 -15.19
C ASP A 139 -4.16 -2.06 -14.12
N GLY A 140 -4.45 -1.23 -13.12
CA GLY A 140 -3.56 -0.96 -12.00
C GLY A 140 -3.54 -2.04 -10.93
N PHE A 141 -4.53 -2.95 -10.91
CA PHE A 141 -4.72 -3.92 -9.83
C PHE A 141 -3.49 -4.82 -9.62
N VAL A 142 -2.77 -5.16 -10.68
CA VAL A 142 -1.55 -5.98 -10.61
C VAL A 142 -0.42 -5.34 -9.80
N LEU A 143 -0.45 -4.02 -9.60
CA LEU A 143 0.52 -3.29 -8.77
C LEU A 143 0.19 -3.36 -7.28
N LEU A 144 -1.03 -3.74 -6.91
CA LEU A 144 -1.53 -3.58 -5.55
C LEU A 144 -0.69 -4.33 -4.50
N PRO A 145 -0.29 -5.61 -4.71
CA PRO A 145 0.61 -6.27 -3.76
C PRO A 145 1.95 -5.54 -3.62
N PHE A 146 2.52 -5.04 -4.72
CA PHE A 146 3.76 -4.27 -4.66
C PHE A 146 3.59 -2.96 -3.88
N PHE A 147 2.52 -2.20 -4.12
CA PHE A 147 2.24 -0.97 -3.38
C PHE A 147 2.00 -1.23 -1.88
N MET A 148 1.23 -2.26 -1.53
CA MET A 148 1.02 -2.66 -0.14
C MET A 148 2.34 -3.10 0.52
N ALA A 149 3.21 -3.80 -0.21
CA ALA A 149 4.54 -4.17 0.29
C ALA A 149 5.38 -2.93 0.62
N VAL A 150 5.40 -1.94 -0.28
CA VAL A 150 6.16 -0.70 -0.06
C VAL A 150 5.60 0.06 1.16
N ARG A 151 4.28 0.16 1.32
CA ARG A 151 3.66 0.80 2.50
C ARG A 151 3.94 0.05 3.81
N ALA A 152 3.91 -1.28 3.78
CA ALA A 152 4.31 -2.10 4.92
C ALA A 152 5.79 -1.87 5.27
N ALA A 153 6.68 -1.76 4.27
CA ALA A 153 8.08 -1.42 4.49
C ALA A 153 8.25 -0.03 5.13
N VAL A 154 7.49 0.98 4.69
CA VAL A 154 7.45 2.32 5.31
C VAL A 154 7.12 2.20 6.80
N ARG A 155 6.02 1.52 7.15
CA ARG A 155 5.63 1.32 8.55
C ARG A 155 6.69 0.57 9.35
N ALA A 156 7.32 -0.45 8.76
CA ALA A 156 8.36 -1.22 9.43
C ALA A 156 9.56 -0.36 9.83
N HIS A 157 10.14 0.42 8.90
CA HIS A 157 11.32 1.21 9.24
C HIS A 157 10.99 2.42 10.12
N VAL A 158 9.85 3.09 9.92
CA VAL A 158 9.42 4.21 10.78
C VAL A 158 9.21 3.73 12.22
N THR A 159 8.55 2.60 12.40
CA THR A 159 8.35 2.01 13.74
C THR A 159 9.68 1.58 14.37
N ALA A 160 10.63 1.08 13.57
CA ALA A 160 11.96 0.73 14.05
C ALA A 160 12.78 1.96 14.47
N THR A 161 12.68 3.09 13.75
CA THR A 161 13.31 4.35 14.18
C THR A 161 12.82 4.81 15.55
N GLN A 162 11.53 4.65 15.85
CA GLN A 162 10.96 4.98 17.17
C GLN A 162 11.51 4.10 18.31
N VAL A 163 12.07 2.92 18.00
CA VAL A 163 12.79 2.09 18.98
C VAL A 163 14.10 2.77 19.39
N GLU A 164 14.83 3.35 18.43
CA GLU A 164 16.11 4.03 18.69
C GLU A 164 15.94 5.35 19.44
N GLU A 165 14.80 6.02 19.27
CA GLU A 165 14.47 7.28 19.95
C GLU A 165 14.16 7.11 21.45
N GLY A 166 14.29 5.90 22.01
CA GLY A 166 14.21 5.65 23.45
C GLY A 166 12.79 5.62 24.01
N SER A 167 11.82 5.19 23.20
CA SER A 167 10.43 5.02 23.64
C SER A 167 10.30 3.96 24.75
N ALA A 168 9.37 4.19 25.69
CA ALA A 168 9.19 3.36 26.88
C ALA A 168 8.72 1.92 26.61
N ASP A 169 8.37 1.58 25.36
CA ASP A 169 7.83 0.29 24.94
C ASP A 169 8.60 -0.30 23.74
N SER A 170 9.93 -0.19 23.78
CA SER A 170 10.85 -0.64 22.72
C SER A 170 10.61 -2.10 22.28
N GLY A 171 10.23 -2.98 23.22
CA GLY A 171 9.92 -4.39 22.92
C GLY A 171 8.68 -4.56 22.03
N LYS A 172 7.57 -3.85 22.31
CA LYS A 172 6.38 -3.93 21.45
C LYS A 172 6.61 -3.28 20.10
N LEU A 173 7.30 -2.14 20.05
CA LEU A 173 7.64 -1.50 18.78
C LEU A 173 8.55 -2.36 17.93
N THR A 174 9.51 -3.07 18.53
CA THR A 174 10.35 -4.06 17.82
C THR A 174 9.50 -5.15 17.20
N ALA A 175 8.56 -5.72 17.96
CA ALA A 175 7.64 -6.75 17.45
C ALA A 175 6.73 -6.21 16.34
N GLU A 176 6.22 -4.98 16.50
CA GLU A 176 5.38 -4.32 15.50
C GLU A 176 6.16 -4.04 14.21
N ALA A 177 7.36 -3.46 14.29
CA ALA A 177 8.24 -3.23 13.14
C ALA A 177 8.54 -4.54 12.39
N ARG A 178 8.86 -5.62 13.12
CA ARG A 178 9.07 -6.96 12.55
C ARG A 178 7.83 -7.52 11.86
N SER A 179 6.64 -7.30 12.44
CA SER A 179 5.39 -7.77 11.84
C SER A 179 5.08 -7.09 10.49
N TYR A 180 5.36 -5.78 10.35
CA TYR A 180 5.23 -5.07 9.08
C TYR A 180 6.27 -5.53 8.05
N PHE A 181 7.52 -5.79 8.49
CA PHE A 181 8.56 -6.32 7.62
C PHE A 181 8.17 -7.68 7.01
N GLU A 182 7.66 -8.60 7.83
CA GLU A 182 7.17 -9.89 7.34
C GLU A 182 5.93 -9.75 6.45
N LEU A 183 5.01 -8.83 6.77
CA LEU A 183 3.84 -8.55 5.92
C LEU A 183 4.25 -8.06 4.52
N ALA A 184 5.23 -7.16 4.45
CA ALA A 184 5.78 -6.71 3.18
C ALA A 184 6.41 -7.86 2.38
N ARG A 185 7.13 -8.77 3.05
CA ARG A 185 7.68 -9.98 2.41
C ARG A 185 6.58 -10.87 1.84
N THR A 186 5.47 -11.06 2.57
CA THR A 186 4.31 -11.80 2.06
C THR A 186 3.78 -11.19 0.77
N PHE A 187 3.61 -9.87 0.71
CA PHE A 187 3.11 -9.20 -0.50
C PHE A 187 4.08 -9.21 -1.68
N LEU A 188 5.39 -9.32 -1.45
CA LEU A 188 6.39 -9.48 -2.51
C LEU A 188 6.42 -10.90 -3.11
N GLN A 189 5.83 -11.89 -2.44
CA GLN A 189 5.78 -13.26 -2.97
C GLN A 189 4.87 -13.32 -4.20
N GLN A 190 5.39 -13.89 -5.28
CA GLN A 190 4.60 -14.15 -6.47
C GLN A 190 3.74 -15.39 -6.24
N THR A 191 2.43 -15.20 -6.24
CA THR A 191 1.48 -16.30 -6.23
C THR A 191 0.87 -16.44 -7.63
N PRO A 192 0.90 -17.63 -8.26
CA PRO A 192 0.24 -17.85 -9.54
C PRO A 192 -1.26 -17.53 -9.43
N PRO A 193 -1.85 -16.76 -10.37
CA PRO A 193 -3.28 -16.48 -10.34
C PRO A 193 -4.09 -17.76 -10.51
N ARG A 194 -5.21 -17.87 -9.79
CA ARG A 194 -6.12 -19.01 -9.85
C ARG A 194 -7.48 -18.56 -10.38
N PRO A 195 -7.86 -18.91 -11.62
CA PRO A 195 -9.19 -18.58 -12.13
C PRO A 195 -10.24 -19.45 -11.42
N VAL A 196 -11.29 -18.83 -10.89
CA VAL A 196 -12.42 -19.52 -10.27
C VAL A 196 -13.69 -19.13 -11.03
N ALA A 197 -14.37 -20.13 -11.60
CA ALA A 197 -15.65 -19.92 -12.28
C ALA A 197 -16.80 -20.30 -11.33
N ILE A 198 -17.73 -19.36 -11.11
CA ILE A 198 -18.89 -19.55 -10.21
C ILE A 198 -20.17 -19.59 -11.05
N GLY A 199 -20.73 -20.78 -11.22
CA GLY A 199 -21.98 -21.01 -11.95
C GLY A 199 -23.15 -21.27 -10.99
N ALA A 200 -24.25 -20.53 -11.16
CA ALA A 200 -25.53 -20.78 -10.50
C ALA A 200 -26.67 -19.99 -11.17
N LEU A 201 -27.93 -20.27 -10.80
CA LEU A 201 -29.12 -19.56 -11.30
C LEU A 201 -29.15 -18.08 -10.88
N SER A 202 -29.94 -17.23 -11.55
CA SER A 202 -30.11 -15.83 -11.12
C SER A 202 -30.72 -15.76 -9.71
N GLY A 203 -30.29 -14.80 -8.89
CA GLY A 203 -30.78 -14.64 -7.51
C GLY A 203 -30.23 -15.63 -6.46
N SER A 204 -29.37 -16.59 -6.85
CA SER A 204 -28.84 -17.63 -5.95
C SER A 204 -27.65 -17.24 -5.07
N GLY A 205 -27.28 -15.94 -5.02
CA GLY A 205 -26.17 -15.48 -4.18
C GLY A 205 -24.76 -15.65 -4.76
N LYS A 206 -24.61 -15.83 -6.08
CA LYS A 206 -23.29 -15.92 -6.75
C LYS A 206 -22.31 -14.81 -6.35
N LYS A 207 -22.81 -13.57 -6.26
CA LYS A 207 -22.01 -12.40 -5.91
C LYS A 207 -21.45 -12.52 -4.49
N THR A 208 -22.27 -12.96 -3.54
CA THR A 208 -21.86 -13.18 -2.14
C THR A 208 -20.74 -14.23 -2.04
N ILE A 209 -20.85 -15.34 -2.79
CA ILE A 209 -19.80 -16.36 -2.82
C ILE A 209 -18.52 -15.81 -3.47
N ALA A 210 -18.64 -15.08 -4.57
CA ALA A 210 -17.49 -14.47 -5.24
C ALA A 210 -16.74 -13.49 -4.32
N GLU A 211 -17.46 -12.62 -3.63
CA GLU A 211 -16.90 -11.64 -2.69
C GLU A 211 -16.20 -12.31 -1.50
N ALA A 212 -16.77 -13.40 -0.97
CA ALA A 212 -16.16 -14.16 0.12
C ALA A 212 -14.89 -14.90 -0.32
N LEU A 213 -14.86 -15.44 -1.53
CA LEU A 213 -13.69 -16.17 -2.06
C LEU A 213 -12.55 -15.22 -2.47
N ALA A 214 -12.84 -14.00 -2.90
CA ALA A 214 -11.84 -13.07 -3.43
C ALA A 214 -10.79 -12.60 -2.41
N ALA A 215 -11.02 -12.78 -1.11
CA ALA A 215 -10.07 -12.42 -0.05
C ALA A 215 -9.00 -13.50 0.24
N HIS A 216 -9.02 -14.63 -0.49
CA HIS A 216 -8.18 -15.82 -0.24
C HIS A 216 -7.31 -16.18 -1.45
#